data_AF-A0A9E2XHY0-F1
#
_entry.id   AF-A0A9E2XHY0-F1
#
_cell.length_a   1.000
_cell.length_b   1.000
_cell.length_c   1.000
_cell.angle_alpha   90.00
_cell.angle_beta   90.00
_cell.angle_gamma   90.00
#
_symmetry.space_group_name_H-M   'P 1'
#
loop_
_entity.id
_entity.type
_entity.pdbx_description
1 polymer ?
#
loop_
_entity_poly.entity_id
_entity_poly.type
_entity_poly.pdbx_seq_one_letter_code
_entity_poly.pdbx_strand_id
1 'polypeptide(L)'
;MSKGRFDAIVIGGGHNGLVAAGYLGRAGLRTLVLEGSPRLGGPAATIEFMPGYSTTVANSPGSLEPKIVADLELERHGLKFVRPDPTLVQPLDGANGVGRIYVGWRDPARNHAQLKTFATGEAARYDAFFAYLQRFADRLGISIFEPPPSLQHLVRNLTRLEDQEAFSRILFGSIRDLMDEFELAPQTQALIAPLAVVGGQVAPSTPGSPFNLMMRPLSLASQRDGGAGDPRLLPLRGSTGLPVGGMGAITDALA
;
A
#
# COMPACT_ATOMS: atom_id res chain seq x y z
N MET A 1 1.95 41.73 -26.65
CA MET A 1 1.97 40.26 -26.45
C MET A 1 0.88 39.95 -25.43
N SER A 2 -0.17 39.20 -25.78
CA SER A 2 -1.18 38.84 -24.77
C SER A 2 -0.50 37.97 -23.72
N LYS A 3 -0.56 38.40 -22.44
CA LYS A 3 -0.11 37.59 -21.30
C LYS A 3 -0.83 36.24 -21.43
N GLY A 4 -0.07 35.17 -21.66
CA GLY A 4 -0.62 33.84 -21.92
C GLY A 4 -1.57 33.45 -20.79
N ARG A 5 -2.86 33.33 -21.10
CA ARG A 5 -3.89 32.96 -20.12
C ARG A 5 -3.72 31.49 -19.77
N PHE A 6 -3.45 31.15 -18.51
CA PHE A 6 -3.49 29.75 -18.08
C PHE A 6 -4.95 29.27 -18.06
N ASP A 7 -5.16 28.00 -18.37
CA ASP A 7 -6.47 27.35 -18.31
C ASP A 7 -6.73 26.76 -16.92
N ALA A 8 -5.66 26.41 -16.20
CA ALA A 8 -5.70 25.93 -14.82
C ALA A 8 -4.48 26.42 -14.02
N ILE A 9 -4.67 26.59 -12.71
CA ILE A 9 -3.59 26.90 -11.75
C ILE A 9 -3.64 25.85 -10.64
N VAL A 10 -2.51 25.18 -10.40
CA VAL A 10 -2.32 24.24 -9.29
C VAL A 10 -1.44 24.92 -8.25
N ILE A 11 -1.95 25.05 -7.02
CA ILE A 11 -1.22 25.62 -5.89
C ILE A 11 -0.66 24.47 -5.06
N GLY A 12 0.67 24.38 -4.99
CA GLY A 12 1.44 23.29 -4.42
C GLY A 12 2.03 22.38 -5.50
N GLY A 13 3.36 22.36 -5.60
CA GLY A 13 4.16 21.48 -6.45
C GLY A 13 4.57 20.17 -5.77
N GLY A 14 3.78 19.70 -4.80
CA GLY A 14 3.94 18.36 -4.22
C GLY A 14 3.54 17.25 -5.20
N HIS A 15 3.90 16.00 -4.91
CA HIS A 15 3.58 14.84 -5.77
C HIS A 15 2.11 14.80 -6.26
N ASN A 16 1.13 15.09 -5.39
CA ASN A 16 -0.29 15.14 -5.80
C ASN A 16 -0.59 16.29 -6.78
N GLY A 17 -0.03 17.47 -6.53
CA GLY A 17 -0.19 18.63 -7.40
C GLY A 17 0.46 18.41 -8.78
N LEU A 18 1.63 17.77 -8.81
CA LEU A 18 2.32 17.39 -10.04
C LEU A 18 1.54 16.34 -10.83
N VAL A 19 0.96 15.31 -10.17
CA VAL A 19 0.07 14.36 -10.85
C VAL A 19 -1.14 15.08 -11.45
N ALA A 20 -1.80 15.95 -10.69
CA ALA A 20 -2.93 16.72 -11.19
C ALA A 20 -2.54 17.59 -12.40
N ALA A 21 -1.42 18.30 -12.31
CA ALA A 21 -0.87 19.10 -13.40
C ALA A 21 -0.52 18.26 -14.64
N GLY A 22 0.06 17.07 -14.45
CA GLY A 22 0.37 16.13 -15.51
C GLY A 22 -0.89 15.69 -16.28
N TYR A 23 -1.97 15.35 -15.57
CA TYR A 23 -3.25 15.01 -16.21
C TYR A 23 -3.91 16.20 -16.92
N LEU A 24 -3.89 17.40 -16.33
CA LEU A 24 -4.40 18.61 -16.97
C LEU A 24 -3.60 18.95 -18.25
N GLY A 25 -2.27 18.83 -18.19
CA GLY A 25 -1.39 19.01 -19.35
C GLY A 25 -1.64 17.97 -20.44
N ARG A 26 -1.82 16.70 -20.07
CA ARG A 26 -2.21 15.61 -20.99
C ARG A 26 -3.56 15.88 -21.67
N ALA A 27 -4.48 16.54 -20.97
CA ALA A 27 -5.76 16.99 -21.54
C ALA A 27 -5.63 18.25 -22.43
N GLY A 28 -4.41 18.77 -22.64
CA GLY A 28 -4.13 19.93 -23.49
C GLY A 28 -4.30 21.28 -22.80
N LEU A 29 -4.52 21.32 -21.48
CA LEU A 29 -4.69 22.56 -20.73
C LEU A 29 -3.35 23.21 -20.39
N ARG A 30 -3.23 24.52 -20.60
CA ARG A 30 -2.05 25.28 -20.15
C ARG A 30 -2.14 25.46 -18.64
N THR A 31 -1.40 24.63 -17.93
CA THR A 31 -1.44 24.56 -16.46
C THR A 31 -0.23 25.25 -15.85
N LEU A 32 -0.47 26.16 -14.91
CA LEU A 32 0.57 26.77 -14.08
C LEU A 32 0.63 26.07 -12.73
N VAL A 33 1.79 25.57 -12.32
CA VAL A 33 2.04 25.05 -10.97
C VAL A 33 2.80 26.10 -10.16
N LEU A 34 2.31 26.42 -8.97
CA LEU A 34 2.94 27.36 -8.04
C LEU A 34 3.36 26.62 -6.77
N GLU A 35 4.66 26.58 -6.49
CA GLU A 35 5.23 25.96 -5.28
C GLU A 35 5.88 27.05 -4.41
N GLY A 36 5.66 26.98 -3.10
CA GLY A 36 6.25 27.91 -2.13
C GLY A 36 7.67 27.54 -1.71
N SER A 37 8.03 26.26 -1.84
CA SER A 37 9.36 25.70 -1.61
C SER A 37 10.29 25.93 -2.82
N PRO A 38 11.62 26.00 -2.60
CA PRO A 38 12.59 25.97 -3.70
C PRO A 38 12.67 24.62 -4.44
N ARG A 39 11.92 23.60 -4.00
CA ARG A 39 11.94 22.24 -4.56
C ARG A 39 10.52 21.70 -4.75
N LEU A 40 10.31 21.04 -5.89
CA LEU A 40 9.10 20.27 -6.17
C LEU A 40 9.11 18.93 -5.44
N GLY A 41 7.92 18.37 -5.21
CA GLY A 41 7.70 17.02 -4.71
C GLY A 41 7.07 16.91 -3.32
N GLY A 42 7.10 18.00 -2.53
CA GLY A 42 6.55 18.02 -1.17
C GLY A 42 7.22 16.95 -0.30
N PRO A 43 6.48 16.06 0.40
CA PRO A 43 7.09 14.97 1.16
C PRO A 43 7.94 14.00 0.33
N ALA A 44 7.72 13.93 -0.98
CA ALA A 44 8.50 13.10 -1.89
C ALA A 44 9.73 13.84 -2.47
N ALA A 45 9.90 15.14 -2.20
CA ALA A 45 11.04 15.89 -2.68
C ALA A 45 12.37 15.36 -2.11
N THR A 46 13.39 15.27 -2.95
CA THR A 46 14.75 14.91 -2.51
C THR A 46 15.36 16.03 -1.67
N ILE A 47 15.75 15.68 -0.45
CA ILE A 47 16.39 16.55 0.53
C ILE A 47 17.82 16.06 0.76
N GLU A 48 18.80 16.81 0.27
CA GLU A 48 20.18 16.68 0.73
C GLU A 48 20.27 17.09 2.20
N PHE A 49 20.68 16.15 3.07
CA PHE A 49 20.78 16.35 4.51
C PHE A 49 22.24 16.37 5.00
N MET A 50 23.17 15.88 4.19
CA MET A 50 24.62 16.08 4.32
C MET A 50 25.23 16.14 2.92
N PRO A 51 26.41 16.77 2.71
CA PRO A 51 27.03 16.87 1.39
C PRO A 51 27.17 15.50 0.70
N GLY A 52 26.51 15.31 -0.44
CA GLY A 52 26.47 14.04 -1.19
C GLY A 52 25.46 13.00 -0.69
N TYR A 53 24.71 13.29 0.37
CA TYR A 53 23.72 12.39 0.97
C TYR A 53 22.32 13.02 0.94
N SER A 54 21.40 12.33 0.29
CA SER A 54 20.02 12.77 0.12
C SER A 54 19.02 11.74 0.60
N THR A 55 17.85 12.22 1.02
CA THR A 55 16.72 11.40 1.47
C THR A 55 15.40 12.06 1.09
N THR A 56 14.29 11.40 1.38
CA THR A 56 12.93 11.93 1.22
C THR A 56 12.16 11.75 2.53
N VAL A 57 11.20 12.61 2.81
CA VAL A 57 10.34 12.44 4.01
C VAL A 57 9.41 11.24 3.83
N ALA A 58 8.82 11.10 2.64
CA ALA A 58 8.10 9.91 2.25
C ALA A 58 9.08 8.76 2.00
N ASN A 59 8.76 7.57 2.53
CA ASN A 59 9.63 6.40 2.49
C ASN A 59 9.02 5.20 1.74
N SER A 60 7.79 5.32 1.25
CA SER A 60 7.07 4.21 0.61
C SER A 60 6.38 4.67 -0.67
N PRO A 61 6.61 3.97 -1.81
CA PRO A 61 5.85 4.18 -3.04
C PRO A 61 4.51 3.44 -3.04
N GLY A 62 4.15 2.74 -1.95
CA GLY A 62 3.00 1.84 -1.94
C GLY A 62 1.65 2.49 -2.25
N SER A 63 1.57 3.83 -2.15
CA SER A 63 0.39 4.64 -2.50
C SER A 63 0.44 5.24 -3.91
N LEU A 64 1.54 5.10 -4.65
CA LEU A 64 1.60 5.53 -6.05
C LEU A 64 0.85 4.54 -6.92
N GLU A 65 -0.18 5.02 -7.59
CA GLU A 65 -1.02 4.17 -8.42
C GLU A 65 -0.31 3.78 -9.73
N PRO A 66 -0.15 2.47 -10.05
CA PRO A 66 0.22 1.95 -11.36
C PRO A 66 -0.33 2.73 -12.57
N LYS A 67 -1.63 3.04 -12.55
CA LYS A 67 -2.30 3.79 -13.62
C LYS A 67 -1.69 5.17 -13.86
N ILE A 68 -1.21 5.86 -12.83
CA ILE A 68 -0.54 7.17 -12.96
C ILE A 68 0.78 7.01 -13.72
N VAL A 69 1.57 6.00 -13.36
CA VAL A 69 2.86 5.71 -14.04
C VAL A 69 2.66 5.46 -15.53
N ALA A 70 1.63 4.70 -15.88
CA ALA A 70 1.29 4.41 -17.26
C ALA A 70 0.70 5.64 -17.99
N ASP A 71 -0.29 6.30 -17.40
CA ASP A 71 -1.01 7.42 -18.03
C ASP A 71 -0.12 8.63 -18.32
N LEU A 72 0.86 8.89 -17.45
CA LEU A 72 1.82 9.97 -17.58
C LEU A 72 3.18 9.49 -18.12
N GLU A 73 3.26 8.23 -18.56
CA GLU A 73 4.43 7.62 -19.18
C GLU A 73 5.74 7.82 -18.38
N LEU A 74 5.69 7.78 -17.05
CA LEU A 74 6.80 8.21 -16.18
C LEU A 74 8.09 7.41 -16.41
N GLU A 75 8.01 6.17 -16.90
CA GLU A 75 9.18 5.39 -17.29
C GLU A 75 9.96 6.02 -18.45
N ARG A 76 9.27 6.68 -19.39
CA ARG A 76 9.90 7.47 -20.47
C ARG A 76 10.61 8.71 -19.94
N HIS A 77 10.19 9.18 -18.77
CA HIS A 77 10.79 10.27 -18.02
C HIS A 77 11.84 9.79 -17.00
N GLY A 78 12.29 8.54 -17.12
CA GLY A 78 13.42 8.00 -16.36
C GLY A 78 13.05 7.32 -15.04
N LEU A 79 11.77 7.27 -14.67
CA LEU A 79 11.32 6.53 -13.49
C LEU A 79 11.60 5.03 -13.67
N LYS A 80 12.38 4.46 -12.77
CA LYS A 80 12.70 3.03 -12.74
C LYS A 80 12.38 2.46 -11.38
N PHE A 81 11.84 1.24 -11.34
CA PHE A 81 11.60 0.52 -10.10
C PHE A 81 12.50 -0.71 -10.02
N VAL A 82 13.04 -0.96 -8.83
CA VAL A 82 13.64 -2.25 -8.48
C VAL A 82 12.70 -3.02 -7.57
N ARG A 83 12.73 -4.35 -7.65
CA ARG A 83 11.92 -5.22 -6.80
C ARG A 83 12.83 -5.87 -5.77
N PRO A 84 12.99 -5.30 -4.57
CA PRO A 84 13.86 -5.88 -3.56
C PRO A 84 13.36 -7.29 -3.19
N ASP A 85 14.30 -8.20 -3.03
CA ASP A 85 14.11 -9.53 -2.46
C ASP A 85 15.37 -9.85 -1.64
N PRO A 86 15.31 -9.75 -0.30
CA PRO A 86 14.11 -9.81 0.55
C PRO A 86 13.26 -8.53 0.58
N THR A 87 11.99 -8.66 0.97
CA THR A 87 10.99 -7.60 1.09
C THR A 87 10.82 -7.07 2.52
N LEU A 88 11.24 -7.86 3.53
CA LEU A 88 11.15 -7.52 4.94
C LEU A 88 12.29 -8.21 5.69
N VAL A 89 12.85 -7.53 6.69
CA VAL A 89 13.70 -8.15 7.72
C VAL A 89 13.15 -7.73 9.07
N GLN A 90 12.61 -8.68 9.82
CA GLN A 90 12.02 -8.44 11.13
C GLN A 90 12.83 -9.20 12.19
N PRO A 91 13.56 -8.49 13.08
CA PRO A 91 14.07 -9.08 14.30
C PRO A 91 12.90 -9.57 15.17
N LEU A 92 13.03 -10.78 15.68
CA LEU A 92 12.08 -11.43 16.57
C LEU A 92 12.82 -11.91 17.81
N ASP A 93 12.11 -11.93 18.92
CA ASP A 93 12.59 -12.64 20.10
C ASP A 93 12.70 -14.13 19.76
N GLY A 94 13.87 -14.71 20.00
CA GLY A 94 14.06 -16.15 19.86
C GLY A 94 14.09 -16.86 21.21
N ALA A 95 14.18 -18.19 21.16
CA ALA A 95 14.21 -19.01 22.36
C ALA A 95 15.56 -18.90 23.07
N ASN A 96 15.56 -18.93 24.40
CA ASN A 96 16.75 -19.03 25.24
C ASN A 96 17.79 -17.90 25.02
N GLY A 97 17.32 -16.68 24.70
CA GLY A 97 18.20 -15.52 24.52
C GLY A 97 18.96 -15.48 23.19
N VAL A 98 18.73 -16.45 22.29
CA VAL A 98 19.23 -16.40 20.92
C VAL A 98 18.22 -15.64 20.07
N GLY A 99 18.59 -14.45 19.58
CA GLY A 99 17.73 -13.65 18.71
C GLY A 99 17.35 -14.40 17.43
N ARG A 100 16.14 -14.17 16.93
CA ARG A 100 15.62 -14.75 15.69
C ARG A 100 15.39 -13.65 14.67
N ILE A 101 15.51 -13.97 13.39
CA ILE A 101 15.19 -13.04 12.30
C ILE A 101 14.20 -13.73 11.37
N TYR A 102 13.11 -13.04 11.05
CA TYR A 102 12.26 -13.38 9.92
C TYR A 102 12.67 -12.56 8.72
N VAL A 103 12.90 -13.22 7.58
CA VAL A 103 13.18 -12.56 6.32
C VAL A 103 12.02 -12.82 5.37
N GLY A 104 11.29 -11.78 5.00
CA GLY A 104 10.22 -11.86 4.01
C GLY A 104 10.82 -11.97 2.62
N TRP A 105 10.47 -13.02 1.89
CA TRP A 105 10.87 -13.26 0.51
C TRP A 105 9.69 -13.10 -0.44
N ARG A 106 9.98 -12.87 -1.71
CA ARG A 106 8.95 -12.96 -2.76
C ARG A 106 8.53 -14.38 -3.04
N ASP A 107 9.43 -15.34 -2.83
CA ASP A 107 9.13 -16.77 -2.91
C ASP A 107 8.31 -17.22 -1.67
N PRO A 108 7.02 -17.59 -1.84
CA PRO A 108 6.18 -18.04 -0.73
C PRO A 108 6.73 -19.28 -0.03
N ALA A 109 7.44 -20.17 -0.73
CA ALA A 109 7.97 -21.40 -0.14
C ALA A 109 9.03 -21.11 0.93
N ARG A 110 9.85 -20.06 0.72
CA ARG A 110 10.86 -19.62 1.71
C ARG A 110 10.22 -18.98 2.94
N ASN A 111 9.10 -18.27 2.77
CA ASN A 111 8.32 -17.73 3.88
C ASN A 111 7.67 -18.87 4.68
N HIS A 112 7.01 -19.81 3.99
CA HIS A 112 6.39 -20.98 4.60
C HIS A 112 7.40 -21.84 5.37
N ALA A 113 8.62 -22.03 4.85
CA ALA A 113 9.68 -22.76 5.54
C ALA A 113 10.03 -22.10 6.89
N GLN A 114 10.09 -20.77 6.94
CA GLN A 114 10.30 -20.04 8.20
C GLN A 114 9.08 -20.14 9.12
N LEU A 115 7.87 -19.93 8.61
CA LEU A 115 6.62 -20.02 9.40
C LEU A 115 6.47 -21.38 10.08
N LYS A 116 6.78 -22.48 9.37
CA LYS A 116 6.73 -23.86 9.91
C LYS A 116 7.60 -24.08 11.14
N THR A 117 8.61 -23.24 11.36
CA THR A 117 9.49 -23.33 12.54
C THR A 117 9.03 -22.42 13.69
N PHE A 118 7.91 -21.70 13.56
CA PHE A 118 7.25 -21.02 14.68
C PHE A 118 6.31 -21.97 15.43
N ALA A 119 5.50 -22.74 14.70
CA ALA A 119 4.62 -23.77 15.26
C ALA A 119 4.19 -24.79 14.18
N THR A 120 3.78 -25.98 14.60
CA THR A 120 3.16 -26.97 13.71
C THR A 120 1.91 -26.38 13.07
N GLY A 121 1.79 -26.48 11.74
CA GLY A 121 0.65 -25.95 10.99
C GLY A 121 0.65 -24.44 10.73
N GLU A 122 1.66 -23.71 11.20
CA GLU A 122 1.66 -22.24 11.18
C GLU A 122 1.49 -21.64 9.77
N ALA A 123 2.20 -22.19 8.77
CA ALA A 123 2.09 -21.70 7.40
C ALA A 123 0.65 -21.80 6.86
N ALA A 124 -0.07 -22.87 7.20
CA ALA A 124 -1.46 -23.04 6.77
C ALA A 124 -2.41 -22.06 7.49
N ARG A 125 -2.19 -21.80 8.79
CA ARG A 125 -2.97 -20.81 9.56
C ARG A 125 -2.73 -19.38 9.05
N TYR A 126 -1.47 -19.05 8.73
CA TYR A 126 -1.10 -17.79 8.09
C TYR A 126 -1.82 -17.59 6.74
N ASP A 127 -1.79 -18.60 5.86
CA ASP A 127 -2.48 -18.55 4.57
C ASP A 127 -3.99 -18.42 4.77
N ALA A 128 -4.57 -19.18 5.71
CA ALA A 128 -6.00 -19.12 6.03
C ALA A 128 -6.43 -17.74 6.53
N PHE A 129 -5.61 -17.09 7.35
CA PHE A 129 -5.84 -15.74 7.87
C PHE A 129 -5.93 -14.70 6.74
N PHE A 130 -4.94 -14.67 5.83
CA PHE A 130 -4.99 -13.73 4.70
C PHE A 130 -6.06 -14.08 3.67
N ALA A 131 -6.33 -15.37 3.46
CA ALA A 131 -7.43 -15.81 2.61
C ALA A 131 -8.79 -15.38 3.18
N TYR A 132 -8.96 -15.37 4.50
CA TYR A 132 -10.16 -14.86 5.17
C TYR A 132 -10.37 -13.36 4.89
N LEU A 133 -9.33 -12.54 5.05
CA LEU A 133 -9.41 -11.11 4.72
C LEU A 133 -9.70 -10.87 3.23
N GLN A 134 -9.08 -11.65 2.34
CA GLN A 134 -9.33 -11.54 0.90
C GLN A 134 -10.77 -11.91 0.52
N ARG A 135 -11.32 -13.01 1.08
CA ARG A 135 -12.71 -13.38 0.84
C ARG A 135 -13.68 -12.30 1.28
N PHE A 136 -13.43 -11.66 2.42
CA PHE A 136 -14.27 -10.56 2.89
C PHE A 136 -14.19 -9.34 1.96
N ALA A 137 -12.99 -8.96 1.49
CA ALA A 137 -12.84 -7.89 0.50
C ALA A 137 -13.57 -8.18 -0.81
N ASP A 138 -13.45 -9.41 -1.31
CA ASP A 138 -14.14 -9.86 -2.52
C ASP A 138 -15.66 -9.78 -2.36
N ARG A 139 -16.17 -10.05 -1.14
CA ARG A 139 -17.60 -9.95 -0.82
C ARG A 139 -18.08 -8.53 -0.65
N LEU A 140 -17.29 -7.63 -0.08
CA LEU A 140 -17.67 -6.22 0.02
C LEU A 140 -17.92 -5.60 -1.37
N GLY A 141 -17.18 -6.03 -2.38
CA GLY A 141 -17.36 -5.55 -3.76
C GLY A 141 -16.96 -4.08 -3.94
N ILE A 142 -16.09 -3.56 -3.07
CA ILE A 142 -15.59 -2.19 -3.17
C ILE A 142 -14.46 -2.16 -4.19
N SER A 143 -14.61 -1.34 -5.22
CA SER A 143 -13.52 -0.94 -6.09
C SER A 143 -12.96 0.40 -5.62
N ILE A 144 -11.64 0.49 -5.43
CA ILE A 144 -10.97 1.76 -5.09
C ILE A 144 -10.83 2.70 -6.29
N PHE A 145 -11.35 2.30 -7.46
CA PHE A 145 -11.40 3.09 -8.69
C PHE A 145 -12.80 3.61 -9.02
N GLU A 146 -13.81 3.13 -8.32
CA GLU A 146 -15.19 3.55 -8.49
C GLU A 146 -15.60 4.49 -7.37
N PRO A 147 -16.67 5.30 -7.56
CA PRO A 147 -17.25 6.06 -6.47
C PRO A 147 -17.56 5.17 -5.25
N PRO A 148 -17.39 5.69 -4.02
CA PRO A 148 -17.61 4.89 -2.82
C PRO A 148 -19.07 4.38 -2.78
N PRO A 149 -19.29 3.08 -2.56
CA PRO A 149 -20.63 2.52 -2.51
C PRO A 149 -21.38 3.01 -1.26
N SER A 150 -22.71 2.98 -1.32
CA SER A 150 -23.54 3.24 -0.14
C SER A 150 -23.47 2.08 0.86
N LEU A 151 -23.75 2.36 2.14
CA LEU A 151 -23.85 1.30 3.16
C LEU A 151 -24.88 0.23 2.77
N GLN A 152 -25.99 0.62 2.14
CA GLN A 152 -27.00 -0.32 1.65
C GLN A 152 -26.44 -1.27 0.59
N HIS A 153 -25.57 -0.78 -0.30
CA HIS A 153 -24.90 -1.63 -1.28
C HIS A 153 -23.97 -2.63 -0.60
N LEU A 154 -23.18 -2.19 0.39
CA LEU A 154 -22.30 -3.09 1.15
C LEU A 154 -23.08 -4.19 1.86
N VAL A 155 -24.15 -3.84 2.58
CA VAL A 155 -24.99 -4.81 3.31
C VAL A 155 -25.64 -5.81 2.36
N ARG A 156 -26.07 -5.39 1.16
CA ARG A 156 -26.64 -6.31 0.16
C ARG A 156 -25.66 -7.38 -0.31
N ASN A 157 -24.35 -7.12 -0.26
CA ASN A 157 -23.35 -8.10 -0.67
C ASN A 157 -23.03 -9.11 0.46
N LEU A 158 -23.27 -8.74 1.73
CA LEU A 158 -23.00 -9.56 2.92
C LEU A 158 -24.21 -10.41 3.31
N THR A 159 -24.56 -11.35 2.43
CA THR A 159 -25.82 -12.14 2.54
C THR A 159 -25.71 -13.35 3.46
N ARG A 160 -24.51 -13.87 3.69
CA ARG A 160 -24.30 -15.09 4.48
C ARG A 160 -23.94 -14.75 5.93
N LEU A 161 -24.21 -15.68 6.84
CA LEU A 161 -23.82 -15.54 8.24
C LEU A 161 -22.30 -15.32 8.37
N GLU A 162 -21.50 -16.06 7.61
CA GLU A 162 -20.03 -15.91 7.56
C GLU A 162 -19.59 -14.49 7.17
N ASP A 163 -20.33 -13.83 6.27
CA ASP A 163 -20.01 -12.46 5.82
C ASP A 163 -20.31 -11.43 6.92
N GLN A 164 -21.40 -11.65 7.66
CA GLN A 164 -21.82 -10.80 8.78
C GLN A 164 -20.90 -10.95 9.99
N GLU A 165 -20.50 -12.19 10.30
CA GLU A 165 -19.47 -12.46 11.30
C GLU A 165 -18.15 -11.81 10.93
N ALA A 166 -17.74 -11.91 9.66
CA ALA A 166 -16.51 -11.30 9.20
C ALA A 166 -16.55 -9.77 9.30
N PHE A 167 -17.67 -9.16 8.91
CA PHE A 167 -17.90 -7.73 9.12
C PHE A 167 -17.75 -7.35 10.60
N SER A 168 -18.39 -8.11 11.50
CA SER A 168 -18.32 -7.86 12.93
C SER A 168 -16.88 -7.98 13.46
N ARG A 169 -16.17 -9.06 13.14
CA ARG A 169 -14.79 -9.31 13.58
C ARG A 169 -13.83 -8.23 13.06
N ILE A 170 -13.98 -7.79 11.81
CA ILE A 170 -13.03 -6.86 11.18
C ILE A 170 -13.30 -5.41 11.60
N LEU A 171 -14.56 -4.99 11.69
CA LEU A 171 -14.92 -3.60 11.98
C LEU A 171 -15.01 -3.30 13.48
N PHE A 172 -15.42 -4.30 14.28
CA PHE A 172 -15.66 -4.10 15.71
C PHE A 172 -14.79 -4.98 16.62
N GLY A 173 -14.16 -6.03 16.08
CA GLY A 173 -13.18 -6.84 16.80
C GLY A 173 -11.79 -6.21 16.81
N SER A 174 -10.85 -6.86 17.49
CA SER A 174 -9.44 -6.44 17.53
C SER A 174 -8.56 -7.38 16.70
N ILE A 175 -7.43 -6.87 16.18
CA ILE A 175 -6.48 -7.72 15.44
C ILE A 175 -5.85 -8.77 16.35
N ARG A 176 -5.65 -8.46 17.64
CA ARG A 176 -5.19 -9.44 18.63
C ARG A 176 -6.14 -10.64 18.68
N ASP A 177 -7.42 -10.39 18.96
CA ASP A 177 -8.41 -11.47 19.10
C ASP A 177 -8.56 -12.26 17.80
N LEU A 178 -8.58 -11.56 16.66
CA LEU A 178 -8.66 -12.22 15.35
C LEU A 178 -7.45 -13.11 15.07
N MET A 179 -6.23 -12.71 15.44
CA MET A 179 -5.05 -13.57 15.27
C MET A 179 -5.06 -14.75 16.24
N ASP A 180 -5.59 -14.56 17.46
CA ASP A 180 -5.74 -15.61 18.47
C ASP A 180 -6.78 -16.66 18.04
N GLU A 181 -7.90 -16.24 17.42
CA GLU A 181 -8.90 -17.15 16.82
C GLU A 181 -8.30 -18.06 15.74
N PHE A 182 -7.33 -17.54 14.98
CA PHE A 182 -6.56 -18.29 13.98
C PHE A 182 -5.37 -19.04 14.59
N GLU A 183 -5.22 -19.04 15.92
CA GLU A 183 -4.14 -19.71 16.66
C GLU A 183 -2.74 -19.41 16.08
N LEU A 184 -2.51 -18.15 15.67
CA LEU A 184 -1.23 -17.74 15.11
C LEU A 184 -0.17 -17.65 16.22
N ALA A 185 1.01 -18.19 15.94
CA ALA A 185 2.12 -18.15 16.88
C ALA A 185 2.53 -16.69 17.20
N PRO A 186 3.03 -16.39 18.41
CA PRO A 186 3.40 -15.02 18.80
C PRO A 186 4.35 -14.33 17.82
N GLN A 187 5.26 -15.09 17.21
CA GLN A 187 6.17 -14.60 16.19
C GLN A 187 5.42 -14.12 14.94
N THR A 188 4.46 -14.87 14.45
CA THR A 188 3.62 -14.50 13.31
C THR A 188 2.73 -13.32 13.64
N GLN A 189 2.17 -13.27 14.86
CA GLN A 189 1.43 -12.10 15.32
C GLN A 189 2.30 -10.84 15.32
N ALA A 190 3.57 -10.95 15.74
CA ALA A 190 4.52 -9.84 15.68
C ALA A 190 4.85 -9.38 14.25
N LEU A 191 4.68 -10.23 13.23
CA LEU A 191 4.80 -9.84 11.83
C LEU A 191 3.56 -9.07 11.33
N ILE A 192 2.37 -9.42 11.81
CA ILE A 192 1.09 -8.91 11.31
C ILE A 192 0.62 -7.67 12.07
N ALA A 193 0.72 -7.67 13.40
CA ALA A 193 0.18 -6.61 14.26
C ALA A 193 0.67 -5.20 13.90
N PRO A 194 1.96 -4.95 13.59
CA PRO A 194 2.43 -3.62 13.20
C PRO A 194 1.75 -3.11 11.91
N LEU A 195 1.43 -4.01 10.98
CA LEU A 195 0.74 -3.66 9.74
C LEU A 195 -0.72 -3.28 9.98
N ALA A 196 -1.36 -3.85 11.01
CA ALA A 196 -2.73 -3.54 11.37
C ALA A 196 -2.87 -2.17 12.06
N VAL A 197 -1.85 -1.72 12.80
CA VAL A 197 -1.92 -0.47 13.59
C VAL A 197 -1.10 0.69 13.01
N VAL A 198 -0.44 0.48 11.86
CA VAL A 198 0.38 1.52 11.22
C VAL A 198 -0.45 2.78 10.96
N GLY A 199 0.07 3.93 11.39
CA GLY A 199 -0.59 5.24 11.24
C GLY A 199 -1.74 5.52 12.21
N GLY A 200 -2.27 4.51 12.92
CA GLY A 200 -3.46 4.67 13.77
C GLY A 200 -3.20 5.17 15.19
N GLN A 201 -1.95 5.11 15.67
CA GLN A 201 -1.59 5.37 17.10
C GLN A 201 -2.47 4.58 18.09
N VAL A 202 -2.90 3.37 17.72
CA VAL A 202 -3.74 2.47 18.52
C VAL A 202 -3.01 1.17 18.87
N ALA A 203 -3.48 0.47 19.89
CA ALA A 203 -2.95 -0.84 20.26
C ALA A 203 -3.57 -1.95 19.38
N PRO A 204 -2.90 -3.11 19.21
CA PRO A 204 -3.48 -4.27 18.51
C PRO A 204 -4.78 -4.81 19.12
N SER A 205 -5.08 -4.47 20.38
CA SER A 205 -6.33 -4.82 21.06
C SER A 205 -7.45 -3.80 20.86
N THR A 206 -7.20 -2.69 20.17
CA THR A 206 -8.23 -1.67 19.92
C THR A 206 -9.25 -2.18 18.90
N PRO A 207 -10.57 -2.05 19.17
CA PRO A 207 -11.63 -2.36 18.20
C PRO A 207 -11.43 -1.68 16.84
N GLY A 208 -11.67 -2.40 15.76
CA GLY A 208 -11.51 -1.93 14.38
C GLY A 208 -10.08 -1.98 13.85
N SER A 209 -9.09 -2.38 14.66
CA SER A 209 -7.70 -2.55 14.23
C SER A 209 -7.48 -3.53 13.06
N PRO A 210 -8.29 -4.59 12.83
CA PRO A 210 -8.12 -5.42 11.64
C PRO A 210 -8.35 -4.67 10.32
N PHE A 211 -9.15 -3.59 10.33
CA PHE A 211 -9.57 -2.91 9.10
C PHE A 211 -8.39 -2.39 8.26
N ASN A 212 -7.29 -1.98 8.89
CA ASN A 212 -6.13 -1.48 8.15
C ASN A 212 -5.50 -2.56 7.25
N LEU A 213 -5.56 -3.83 7.67
CA LEU A 213 -5.12 -4.96 6.85
C LEU A 213 -5.99 -5.17 5.62
N MET A 214 -7.18 -4.57 5.55
CA MET A 214 -8.08 -4.66 4.39
C MET A 214 -7.62 -3.85 3.19
N MET A 215 -6.72 -2.86 3.35
CA MET A 215 -6.28 -2.01 2.24
C MET A 215 -5.71 -2.84 1.08
N ARG A 216 -4.89 -3.86 1.37
CA ARG A 216 -4.32 -4.73 0.34
C ARG A 216 -5.37 -5.67 -0.29
N PRO A 217 -6.18 -6.41 0.47
CA PRO A 217 -7.32 -7.17 -0.04
C PRO A 217 -8.28 -6.39 -0.94
N LEU A 218 -8.69 -5.19 -0.52
CA LEU A 218 -9.59 -4.31 -1.29
C LEU A 218 -8.93 -3.86 -2.60
N SER A 219 -7.65 -3.50 -2.55
CA SER A 219 -6.87 -3.21 -3.75
C SER A 219 -6.84 -4.38 -4.73
N LEU A 220 -6.63 -5.61 -4.25
CA LEU A 220 -6.58 -6.80 -5.10
C LEU A 220 -7.96 -7.15 -5.67
N ALA A 221 -9.02 -7.01 -4.87
CA ALA A 221 -10.40 -7.21 -5.32
C ALA A 221 -10.76 -6.23 -6.46
N SER A 222 -10.30 -4.98 -6.36
CA SER A 222 -10.51 -3.93 -7.37
C SER A 222 -9.85 -4.21 -8.73
N GLN A 223 -8.90 -5.15 -8.81
CA GLN A 223 -8.13 -5.47 -10.02
C GLN A 223 -8.69 -6.67 -10.81
N ARG A 224 -9.63 -7.44 -10.24
CA ARG A 224 -10.13 -8.67 -10.88
C ARG A 224 -10.90 -8.43 -12.17
N ASP A 225 -11.44 -7.24 -12.35
CA ASP A 225 -12.17 -6.85 -13.57
C ASP A 225 -11.24 -6.27 -14.66
N GLY A 226 -9.94 -6.14 -14.37
CA GLY A 226 -8.93 -5.65 -15.30
C GLY A 226 -8.48 -6.70 -16.30
N GLY A 227 -8.83 -6.54 -17.57
CA GLY A 227 -8.33 -7.40 -18.65
C GLY A 227 -6.80 -7.36 -18.80
N ALA A 228 -6.23 -8.31 -19.56
CA ALA A 228 -4.81 -8.31 -19.89
C ALA A 228 -4.43 -7.00 -20.61
N GLY A 229 -3.54 -6.20 -20.00
CA GLY A 229 -3.15 -4.87 -20.47
C GLY A 229 -3.66 -3.71 -19.60
N ASP A 230 -4.40 -4.00 -18.53
CA ASP A 230 -4.83 -2.98 -17.59
C ASP A 230 -3.62 -2.34 -16.86
N PRO A 231 -3.40 -1.02 -16.99
CA PRO A 231 -2.27 -0.34 -16.34
C PRO A 231 -2.33 -0.44 -14.80
N ARG A 232 -3.47 -0.79 -14.21
CA ARG A 232 -3.63 -1.06 -12.77
C ARG A 232 -2.92 -2.35 -12.32
N LEU A 233 -2.63 -3.26 -13.24
CA LEU A 233 -1.93 -4.51 -12.97
C LEU A 233 -0.41 -4.34 -12.92
N LEU A 234 0.12 -3.11 -13.11
CA LEU A 234 1.54 -2.88 -12.90
C LEU A 234 1.91 -3.17 -11.44
N PRO A 235 3.08 -3.75 -11.19
CA PRO A 235 3.44 -4.35 -9.90
C PRO A 235 3.91 -3.32 -8.87
N LEU A 236 3.22 -2.19 -8.75
CA LEU A 236 3.62 -1.06 -7.90
C LEU A 236 2.77 -0.91 -6.62
N ARG A 237 1.70 -1.69 -6.46
CA ARG A 237 0.88 -1.61 -5.24
C ARG A 237 1.53 -2.36 -4.07
N GLY A 238 1.88 -1.63 -3.01
CA GLY A 238 2.54 -2.15 -1.80
C GLY A 238 4.08 -2.10 -1.86
N SER A 239 4.77 -2.91 -1.04
CA SER A 239 6.24 -3.08 -1.03
C SER A 239 6.79 -3.80 -2.29
N THR A 240 6.07 -3.71 -3.41
CA THR A 240 6.29 -4.52 -4.61
C THR A 240 7.39 -3.97 -5.51
N GLY A 241 7.76 -2.69 -5.37
CA GLY A 241 8.98 -2.12 -5.93
C GLY A 241 9.40 -0.83 -5.21
N LEU A 242 10.66 -0.45 -5.32
CA LEU A 242 11.24 0.80 -4.83
C LEU A 242 11.73 1.63 -6.02
N PRO A 243 11.42 2.93 -6.09
CA PRO A 243 11.95 3.79 -7.13
C PRO A 243 13.47 3.94 -6.99
N VAL A 244 14.21 3.75 -8.08
CA VAL A 244 15.65 4.00 -8.15
C VAL A 244 15.87 5.50 -8.01
N GLY A 245 16.63 5.92 -6.99
CA GLY A 245 16.78 7.33 -6.61
C GLY A 245 15.85 7.78 -5.48
N GLY A 246 15.06 6.87 -4.90
CA GLY A 246 14.13 7.19 -3.81
C GLY A 246 12.84 7.84 -4.30
N MET A 247 12.03 8.36 -3.38
CA MET A 247 10.71 8.90 -3.73
C MET A 247 10.78 10.14 -4.64
N GLY A 248 11.90 10.87 -4.62
CA GLY A 248 12.12 12.04 -5.46
C GLY A 248 12.17 11.72 -6.93
N ALA A 249 12.59 10.51 -7.32
CA ALA A 249 12.58 10.08 -8.71
C ALA A 249 11.16 10.06 -9.31
N ILE A 250 10.12 9.88 -8.49
CA ILE A 250 8.72 9.96 -8.94
C ILE A 250 8.37 11.41 -9.28
N THR A 251 8.79 12.36 -8.44
CA THR A 251 8.50 13.78 -8.64
C THR A 251 9.36 14.39 -9.75
N ASP A 252 10.60 13.91 -9.91
CA ASP A 252 11.48 14.31 -11.00
C ASP A 252 10.94 13.82 -12.36
N ALA A 253 10.32 12.63 -12.41
CA ALA A 253 9.68 12.13 -13.62
C ALA A 253 8.34 12.82 -13.94
N LEU A 254 7.71 13.45 -12.94
CA LEU A 254 6.45 14.20 -13.09
C LEU A 254 6.66 15.66 -13.52
N ALA A 255 7.84 16.23 -13.26
CA ALA A 255 8.16 17.64 -13.49
C ALA A 255 8.75 17.87 -14.89
#